data_AF-A0AAN0JTU1-F1
#
_entry.id   AF-A0AAN0JTU1-F1
#
_cell.length_a   1.000
_cell.length_b   1.000
_cell.length_c   1.000
_cell.angle_alpha   90.00
_cell.angle_beta   90.00
_cell.angle_gamma   90.00
#
_symmetry.space_group_name_H-M   'P 1'
#
loop_
_entity.id
_entity.type
_entity.pdbx_description
1 polymer ?
#
loop_
_entity_poly.entity_id
_entity_poly.type
_entity_poly.pdbx_seq_one_letter_code
_entity_poly.pdbx_strand_id
1 'polypeptide(L)'
;MLSLSFFPSPLSISLMAEIFVDRLEELRRRNKEIEEDENEYEEDIVLLEASELKQKVDEIELKLNEIRHLQNEIISRPPIQNGALKESHTKILAEIKQLSLSVQKGLKRFQDDIKRDELGPERNSAELRIKKSHCSALSRKLNNIMSVYSQQEEQYKETCKILIKRQMRIVDSKAHLSDEKIEEMLELNEVSVFTQDVLIQTSQKKQVLDEVEARRTEIRELEQNLKELHDMFHDFMLLILNEPQGDLADNIEYNVDKAAAYVEPGTQAIVATARMTRKENTRLRWVICYVVL
;
A
#
# COMPACT_ATOMS: atom_id res chain seq x y z
N MET A 1 -27.19 -0.71 77.46
CA MET A 1 -25.93 -1.48 77.56
C MET A 1 -26.04 -2.60 76.53
N LEU A 2 -25.22 -2.74 75.48
CA LEU A 2 -23.86 -2.29 75.18
C LEU A 2 -23.74 -1.99 73.68
N SER A 3 -23.23 -0.82 73.32
CA SER A 3 -22.71 -0.55 71.98
C SER A 3 -21.23 -0.93 71.96
N LEU A 4 -20.90 -2.16 71.54
CA LEU A 4 -19.52 -2.52 71.19
C LEU A 4 -19.32 -2.33 69.69
N SER A 5 -18.77 -1.18 69.32
CA SER A 5 -18.14 -0.94 68.03
C SER A 5 -16.90 -1.84 67.92
N PHE A 6 -17.02 -2.99 67.27
CA PHE A 6 -15.89 -3.87 66.99
C PHE A 6 -15.09 -3.29 65.81
N PHE A 7 -14.22 -2.33 66.12
CA PHE A 7 -13.20 -1.90 65.18
C PHE A 7 -12.15 -3.02 65.07
N PRO A 8 -11.84 -3.53 63.87
CA PRO A 8 -10.73 -4.47 63.71
C PRO A 8 -9.44 -3.80 64.21
N SER A 9 -8.60 -4.56 64.90
CA SER A 9 -7.35 -4.04 65.44
C SER A 9 -6.47 -3.49 64.31
N PRO A 10 -5.72 -2.39 64.54
CA PRO A 10 -4.93 -1.74 63.49
C PRO A 10 -3.92 -2.69 62.83
N LEU A 11 -3.40 -3.70 63.55
CA LEU A 11 -2.56 -4.76 62.97
C LEU A 11 -3.29 -5.63 61.93
N SER A 12 -4.56 -5.96 62.16
CA SER A 12 -5.37 -6.76 61.24
C SER A 12 -5.69 -6.02 59.95
N ILE A 13 -5.89 -4.70 60.03
CA ILE A 13 -6.13 -3.84 58.87
C ILE A 13 -4.83 -3.66 58.07
N SER A 14 -3.70 -3.47 58.77
CA SER A 14 -2.37 -3.35 58.15
C SER A 14 -1.98 -4.62 57.39
N LEU A 15 -2.16 -5.79 58.02
CA LEU A 15 -1.83 -7.08 57.41
C LEU A 15 -2.72 -7.38 56.19
N MET A 16 -4.02 -7.05 56.27
CA MET A 16 -4.93 -7.16 55.12
C MET A 16 -4.58 -6.19 53.99
N ALA A 17 -4.16 -4.96 54.31
CA ALA A 17 -3.73 -3.98 53.33
C ALA A 17 -2.43 -4.41 52.64
N GLU A 18 -1.45 -4.93 53.40
CA GLU A 18 -0.21 -5.48 52.86
C GLU A 18 -0.47 -6.68 51.94
N ILE A 19 -1.29 -7.65 52.37
CA ILE A 19 -1.65 -8.81 51.53
C ILE A 19 -2.38 -8.37 50.26
N PHE A 20 -3.22 -7.34 50.34
CA PHE A 20 -3.96 -6.84 49.17
C PHE A 20 -3.07 -6.05 48.20
N VAL A 21 -2.12 -5.26 48.72
CA VAL A 21 -1.12 -4.55 47.91
C VAL A 21 -0.18 -5.54 47.24
N ASP A 22 0.30 -6.55 47.97
CA ASP A 22 1.22 -7.58 47.48
C ASP A 22 0.55 -8.41 46.35
N ARG A 23 -0.72 -8.78 46.53
CA ARG A 23 -1.49 -9.51 45.51
C ARG A 23 -1.86 -8.64 44.31
N LEU A 24 -2.03 -7.33 44.50
CA LEU A 24 -2.22 -6.37 43.41
C LEU A 24 -0.93 -6.17 42.61
N GLU A 25 0.22 -6.07 43.27
CA GLU A 25 1.52 -5.99 42.61
C GLU A 25 1.86 -7.29 41.87
N GLU A 26 1.51 -8.44 42.43
CA GLU A 26 1.68 -9.74 41.80
C GLU A 26 0.81 -9.90 40.53
N LEU A 27 -0.45 -9.47 40.57
CA LEU A 27 -1.33 -9.44 39.40
C LEU A 27 -0.89 -8.41 38.37
N ARG A 28 -0.35 -7.26 38.81
CA ARG A 28 0.18 -6.22 37.94
C ARG A 28 1.46 -6.66 37.25
N ARG A 29 2.34 -7.42 37.93
CA ARG A 29 3.50 -8.07 37.32
C ARG A 29 3.09 -9.14 36.31
N ARG A 30 2.16 -10.03 36.68
CA ARG A 30 1.69 -11.08 35.77
C ARG A 30 0.98 -10.54 34.53
N ASN A 31 0.15 -9.50 34.65
CA ASN A 31 -0.43 -8.85 33.46
C ASN A 31 0.64 -8.17 32.60
N LYS A 32 1.62 -7.54 33.23
CA LYS A 32 2.71 -6.85 32.52
C LYS A 32 3.61 -7.85 31.77
N GLU A 33 3.93 -8.99 32.38
CA GLU A 33 4.72 -10.07 31.75
C GLU A 33 3.95 -10.79 30.62
N ILE A 34 2.61 -10.84 30.66
CA ILE A 34 1.78 -11.47 29.60
C ILE A 34 1.48 -10.50 28.45
N GLU A 35 1.40 -9.19 28.72
CA GLU A 35 1.16 -8.17 27.68
C GLU A 35 2.45 -7.77 26.92
N GLU A 36 3.63 -7.82 27.56
CA GLU A 36 4.90 -7.31 26.99
C GLU A 36 5.67 -8.32 26.10
N ASP A 37 5.49 -9.65 26.23
CA ASP A 37 6.44 -10.61 25.61
C ASP A 37 5.99 -11.31 24.31
N GLU A 38 4.69 -11.33 23.94
CA GLU A 38 4.24 -12.00 22.69
C GLU A 38 3.55 -11.03 21.70
N ASN A 39 2.71 -10.10 22.17
CA ASN A 39 1.97 -9.19 21.29
C ASN A 39 2.80 -8.01 20.76
N GLU A 40 3.73 -7.47 21.55
CA GLU A 40 4.57 -6.32 21.16
C GLU A 40 5.50 -6.68 19.99
N TYR A 41 6.06 -7.90 20.01
CA TYR A 41 6.97 -8.37 18.94
C TYR A 41 6.24 -8.72 17.64
N GLU A 42 5.01 -9.21 17.69
CA GLU A 42 4.26 -9.64 16.49
C GLU A 42 3.59 -8.45 15.76
N GLU A 43 3.08 -7.45 16.50
CA GLU A 43 2.57 -6.20 15.93
C GLU A 43 3.69 -5.38 15.24
N ASP A 44 4.88 -5.36 15.83
CA ASP A 44 6.07 -4.70 15.25
C ASP A 44 6.53 -5.33 13.93
N ILE A 45 6.42 -6.66 13.78
CA ILE A 45 6.80 -7.37 12.55
C ILE A 45 5.85 -6.99 11.40
N VAL A 46 4.54 -6.94 11.65
CA VAL A 46 3.53 -6.59 10.65
C VAL A 46 3.69 -5.14 10.18
N LEU A 47 3.94 -4.23 11.12
CA LEU A 47 4.19 -2.82 10.83
C LEU A 47 5.49 -2.64 10.03
N LEU A 48 6.52 -3.43 10.34
CA LEU A 48 7.78 -3.42 9.61
C LEU A 48 7.59 -3.87 8.15
N GLU A 49 6.92 -5.00 7.92
CA GLU A 49 6.64 -5.50 6.56
C GLU A 49 5.78 -4.51 5.74
N ALA A 50 4.76 -3.90 6.37
CA ALA A 50 3.92 -2.90 5.72
C ALA A 50 4.74 -1.64 5.36
N SER A 51 5.65 -1.23 6.23
CA SER A 51 6.57 -0.10 6.01
C SER A 51 7.54 -0.39 4.86
N GLU A 52 8.11 -1.59 4.77
CA GLU A 52 8.98 -2.00 3.66
C GLU A 52 8.25 -1.98 2.32
N LEU A 53 7.00 -2.47 2.27
CA LEU A 53 6.21 -2.42 1.04
C LEU A 53 5.86 -0.98 0.67
N LYS A 54 5.52 -0.15 1.64
CA LYS A 54 5.29 1.27 1.41
C LYS A 54 6.51 1.94 0.79
N GLN A 55 7.72 1.68 1.31
CA GLN A 55 8.95 2.24 0.77
C GLN A 55 9.18 1.83 -0.68
N LYS A 56 8.89 0.56 -1.04
CA LYS A 56 8.99 0.09 -2.43
C LYS A 56 7.98 0.77 -3.35
N VAL A 57 6.75 1.00 -2.88
CA VAL A 57 5.72 1.75 -3.64
C VAL A 57 6.15 3.20 -3.85
N ASP A 58 6.72 3.83 -2.82
CA ASP A 58 7.26 5.20 -2.92
C ASP A 58 8.45 5.24 -3.90
N GLU A 59 9.30 4.22 -3.91
CA GLU A 59 10.42 4.11 -4.86
C GLU A 59 9.94 3.96 -6.32
N ILE A 60 8.87 3.19 -6.57
CA ILE A 60 8.24 3.11 -7.89
C ILE A 60 7.79 4.50 -8.34
N GLU A 61 7.11 5.25 -7.47
CA GLU A 61 6.65 6.61 -7.77
C GLU A 61 7.81 7.56 -8.14
N LEU A 62 8.93 7.48 -7.42
CA LEU A 62 10.13 8.25 -7.73
C LEU A 62 10.70 7.89 -9.10
N LYS A 63 10.87 6.60 -9.39
CA LYS A 63 11.41 6.11 -10.67
C LYS A 63 10.51 6.47 -11.86
N LEU A 64 9.19 6.46 -11.69
CA LEU A 64 8.26 6.90 -12.74
C LEU A 64 8.41 8.40 -13.03
N ASN A 65 8.65 9.22 -12.01
CA ASN A 65 8.99 10.63 -12.22
C ASN A 65 10.33 10.80 -12.95
N GLU A 66 11.33 9.97 -12.66
CA GLU A 66 12.61 9.96 -13.40
C GLU A 66 12.40 9.62 -14.88
N ILE A 67 11.56 8.62 -15.19
CA ILE A 67 11.17 8.28 -16.58
C ILE A 67 10.59 9.50 -17.29
N ARG A 68 9.65 10.19 -16.65
CA ARG A 68 9.04 11.41 -17.21
C ARG A 68 10.10 12.47 -17.52
N HIS A 69 11.10 12.65 -16.65
CA HIS A 69 12.19 13.60 -16.90
C HIS A 69 13.05 13.17 -18.09
N LEU A 70 13.44 11.89 -18.17
CA LEU A 70 14.19 11.36 -19.31
C LEU A 70 13.43 11.49 -20.63
N GLN A 71 12.13 11.20 -20.61
CA GLN A 71 11.23 11.36 -21.75
C GLN A 71 11.19 12.80 -22.26
N ASN A 72 11.07 13.78 -21.37
CA ASN A 72 11.13 15.20 -21.75
C ASN A 72 12.48 15.58 -22.39
N GLU A 73 13.59 15.03 -21.88
CA GLU A 73 14.91 15.22 -22.50
C GLU A 73 15.02 14.56 -23.87
N ILE A 74 14.52 13.33 -24.01
CA ILE A 74 14.50 12.55 -25.26
C ILE A 74 13.71 13.30 -26.34
N ILE A 75 12.58 13.93 -25.99
CA ILE A 75 11.77 14.76 -26.91
C ILE A 75 12.52 16.02 -27.33
N SER A 76 13.24 16.65 -26.39
CA SER A 76 13.91 17.92 -26.61
C SER A 76 15.15 17.83 -27.50
N ARG A 77 15.70 16.62 -27.67
CA ARG A 77 16.94 16.37 -28.42
C ARG A 77 16.68 15.56 -29.71
N PRO A 78 17.53 15.70 -30.75
CA PRO A 78 17.46 14.84 -31.93
C PRO A 78 17.70 13.35 -31.58
N PRO A 79 16.98 12.40 -32.19
CA PRO A 79 17.08 10.97 -31.88
C PRO A 79 18.51 10.38 -31.87
N ILE A 80 19.38 10.90 -32.73
CA ILE A 80 20.79 10.46 -32.88
C ILE A 80 21.58 10.64 -31.57
N GLN A 81 21.18 11.59 -30.71
CA GLN A 81 21.86 11.90 -29.45
C GLN A 81 21.25 11.19 -28.24
N ASN A 82 20.18 10.42 -28.43
CA ASN A 82 19.38 9.86 -27.34
C ASN A 82 19.89 8.49 -26.85
N GLY A 83 20.95 7.92 -27.42
CA GLY A 83 21.41 6.57 -27.09
C GLY A 83 21.57 6.30 -25.59
N ALA A 84 22.32 7.15 -24.88
CA ALA A 84 22.53 7.02 -23.43
C ALA A 84 21.25 7.27 -22.61
N LEU A 85 20.40 8.20 -23.04
CA LEU A 85 19.12 8.49 -22.38
C LEU A 85 18.14 7.31 -22.51
N LYS A 86 18.11 6.66 -23.68
CA LYS A 86 17.32 5.45 -23.93
C LYS A 86 17.80 4.29 -23.08
N GLU A 87 19.11 4.09 -22.96
CA GLU A 87 19.66 3.06 -22.09
C GLU A 87 19.31 3.30 -20.61
N SER A 88 19.37 4.56 -20.15
CA SER A 88 18.91 4.91 -18.80
C SER A 88 17.40 4.66 -18.63
N HIS A 89 16.59 4.98 -19.65
CA HIS A 89 15.15 4.77 -19.62
C HIS A 89 14.79 3.28 -19.52
N THR A 90 15.41 2.42 -20.33
CA THR A 90 15.18 0.97 -20.27
C THR A 90 15.64 0.35 -18.96
N LYS A 91 16.74 0.84 -18.38
CA LYS A 91 17.21 0.42 -17.07
C LYS A 91 16.20 0.75 -15.96
N ILE A 92 15.70 1.99 -15.91
CA ILE A 92 14.72 2.40 -14.90
C ILE A 92 13.42 1.61 -15.03
N LEU A 93 12.95 1.36 -16.27
CA LEU A 93 11.79 0.50 -16.51
C LEU A 93 11.99 -0.92 -15.97
N ALA A 94 13.17 -1.50 -16.16
CA ALA A 94 13.49 -2.82 -15.62
C ALA A 94 13.47 -2.82 -14.08
N GLU A 95 13.99 -1.77 -13.45
CA GLU A 95 13.95 -1.58 -11.99
C GLU A 95 12.51 -1.44 -11.47
N ILE A 96 11.68 -0.62 -12.13
CA ILE A 96 10.25 -0.50 -11.82
C ILE A 96 9.57 -1.86 -11.94
N LYS A 97 9.85 -2.63 -13.00
CA LYS A 97 9.28 -3.97 -13.18
C LYS A 97 9.60 -4.89 -12.01
N GLN A 98 10.86 -4.90 -11.56
CA GLN A 98 11.28 -5.72 -10.40
C GLN A 98 10.63 -5.26 -9.09
N LEU A 99 10.57 -3.95 -8.85
CA LEU A 99 9.91 -3.39 -7.67
C LEU A 99 8.43 -3.73 -7.65
N SER A 100 7.73 -3.55 -8.77
CA SER A 100 6.33 -3.87 -8.95
C SER A 100 6.04 -5.34 -8.65
N LEU A 101 6.87 -6.27 -9.16
CA LEU A 101 6.75 -7.69 -8.84
C LEU A 101 6.99 -8.00 -7.35
N SER A 102 7.92 -7.28 -6.70
CA SER A 102 8.14 -7.43 -5.25
C SER A 102 6.94 -6.94 -4.44
N VAL A 103 6.39 -5.79 -4.79
CA VAL A 103 5.19 -5.23 -4.16
C VAL A 103 4.01 -6.16 -4.34
N GLN A 104 3.80 -6.67 -5.57
CA GLN A 104 2.75 -7.63 -5.90
C GLN A 104 2.81 -8.88 -5.02
N LYS A 105 4.00 -9.48 -4.88
CA LYS A 105 4.22 -10.66 -4.03
C LYS A 105 3.96 -10.36 -2.55
N GLY A 106 4.42 -9.21 -2.07
CA GLY A 106 4.25 -8.82 -0.67
C GLY A 106 2.79 -8.57 -0.32
N LEU A 107 2.09 -7.77 -1.11
CA LEU A 107 0.66 -7.51 -0.93
C LEU A 107 -0.18 -8.80 -1.07
N LYS A 108 0.18 -9.72 -1.98
CA LYS A 108 -0.48 -11.04 -2.05
C LYS A 108 -0.30 -11.85 -0.77
N ARG A 109 0.90 -11.86 -0.19
CA ARG A 109 1.16 -12.50 1.11
C ARG A 109 0.32 -11.88 2.21
N PHE A 110 0.32 -10.53 2.32
CA PHE A 110 -0.55 -9.80 3.25
C PHE A 110 -2.01 -10.21 3.10
N GLN A 111 -2.50 -10.36 1.87
CA GLN A 111 -3.87 -10.77 1.61
C GLN A 111 -4.14 -12.21 2.04
N ASP A 112 -3.22 -13.14 1.78
CA ASP A 112 -3.33 -14.53 2.20
C ASP A 112 -3.30 -14.67 3.73
N ASP A 113 -2.52 -13.83 4.42
CA ASP A 113 -2.49 -13.76 5.89
C ASP A 113 -3.78 -13.17 6.46
N ILE A 114 -4.30 -12.07 5.88
CA ILE A 114 -5.61 -11.50 6.25
C ILE A 114 -6.72 -12.57 6.16
N LYS A 115 -6.77 -13.35 5.08
CA LYS A 115 -7.77 -14.41 4.90
C LYS A 115 -7.63 -15.52 5.95
N ARG A 116 -6.40 -15.86 6.33
CA ARG A 116 -6.13 -16.85 7.36
C ARG A 116 -6.65 -16.37 8.72
N ASP A 117 -6.35 -15.12 9.06
CA ASP A 117 -6.71 -14.49 10.32
C ASP A 117 -8.24 -14.28 10.44
N GLU A 118 -8.92 -14.00 9.32
CA GLU A 118 -10.40 -13.91 9.25
C GLU A 118 -11.13 -15.22 9.56
N LEU A 119 -10.54 -16.36 9.19
CA LEU A 119 -11.07 -17.69 9.45
C LEU A 119 -10.64 -18.25 10.81
N GLY A 120 -9.67 -17.59 11.46
CA GLY A 120 -9.08 -17.99 12.72
C GLY A 120 -9.82 -17.47 13.96
N PRO A 121 -9.32 -17.83 15.16
CA PRO A 121 -9.81 -17.30 16.43
C PRO A 121 -9.60 -15.77 16.56
N GLU A 122 -8.60 -15.25 15.85
CA GLU A 122 -8.12 -13.86 15.79
C GLU A 122 -9.00 -12.91 14.93
N ARG A 123 -10.15 -13.35 14.42
CA ARG A 123 -10.97 -12.59 13.43
C ARG A 123 -11.42 -11.16 13.81
N ASN A 124 -11.24 -10.75 15.06
CA ASN A 124 -11.54 -9.41 15.57
C ASN A 124 -10.32 -8.68 16.17
N SER A 125 -9.10 -9.21 15.96
CA SER A 125 -7.87 -8.63 16.51
C SER A 125 -7.59 -7.23 15.96
N ALA A 126 -6.84 -6.44 16.72
CA ALA A 126 -6.37 -5.14 16.28
C ALA A 126 -5.40 -5.29 15.09
N GLU A 127 -4.51 -6.28 15.16
CA GLU A 127 -3.57 -6.65 14.11
C GLU A 127 -4.26 -6.91 12.77
N LEU A 128 -5.36 -7.70 12.75
CA LEU A 128 -6.12 -7.95 11.53
C LEU A 128 -6.69 -6.66 10.91
N ARG A 129 -7.15 -5.71 11.75
CA ARG A 129 -7.63 -4.40 11.26
C ARG A 129 -6.49 -3.57 10.68
N ILE A 130 -5.33 -3.59 11.33
CA ILE A 130 -4.12 -2.90 10.89
C ILE A 130 -3.65 -3.46 9.55
N LYS A 131 -3.52 -4.80 9.42
CA LYS A 131 -3.18 -5.50 8.16
C LYS A 131 -4.13 -5.11 7.03
N LYS A 132 -5.45 -5.15 7.26
CA LYS A 132 -6.47 -4.75 6.27
C LYS A 132 -6.32 -3.29 5.84
N SER A 133 -6.14 -2.38 6.79
CA SER A 133 -5.98 -0.95 6.51
C SER A 133 -4.73 -0.70 5.65
N HIS A 134 -3.58 -1.27 6.02
CA HIS A 134 -2.34 -1.13 5.24
C HIS A 134 -2.45 -1.75 3.85
N CYS A 135 -2.99 -2.97 3.73
CA CYS A 135 -3.18 -3.62 2.44
C CYS A 135 -4.07 -2.76 1.51
N SER A 136 -5.19 -2.25 2.04
CA SER A 136 -6.10 -1.37 1.29
C SER A 136 -5.42 -0.08 0.84
N ALA A 137 -4.72 0.60 1.77
CA ALA A 137 -4.04 1.87 1.49
C ALA A 137 -2.94 1.72 0.43
N LEU A 138 -2.10 0.68 0.57
CA LEU A 138 -1.02 0.40 -0.39
C LEU A 138 -1.57 0.03 -1.77
N SER A 139 -2.65 -0.75 -1.83
CA SER A 139 -3.28 -1.15 -3.09
C SER A 139 -3.90 0.05 -3.81
N ARG A 140 -4.60 0.94 -3.09
CA ARG A 140 -5.10 2.20 -3.65
C ARG A 140 -3.97 3.11 -4.13
N LYS A 141 -2.91 3.25 -3.33
CA LYS A 141 -1.74 4.08 -3.71
C LYS A 141 -1.10 3.57 -4.99
N LEU A 142 -0.86 2.26 -5.09
CA LEU A 142 -0.28 1.65 -6.27
C LEU A 142 -1.18 1.82 -7.52
N ASN A 143 -2.50 1.73 -7.35
CA ASN A 143 -3.45 1.94 -8.46
C ASN A 143 -3.42 3.38 -8.96
N ASN A 144 -3.37 4.35 -8.03
CA ASN A 144 -3.25 5.76 -8.37
C ASN A 144 -1.95 6.04 -9.12
N ILE A 145 -0.82 5.51 -8.64
CA ILE A 145 0.49 5.64 -9.31
C ILE A 145 0.42 5.09 -10.74
N MET A 146 -0.16 3.90 -10.92
CA MET A 146 -0.27 3.29 -12.25
C MET A 146 -1.19 4.09 -13.19
N SER A 147 -2.29 4.63 -12.67
CA SER A 147 -3.18 5.50 -13.45
C SER A 147 -2.49 6.79 -13.89
N VAL A 148 -1.76 7.44 -12.98
CA VAL A 148 -0.98 8.66 -13.29
C VAL A 148 0.10 8.35 -14.34
N TYR A 149 0.79 7.22 -14.22
CA TYR A 149 1.78 6.81 -15.20
C TYR A 149 1.17 6.55 -16.58
N SER A 150 0.04 5.84 -16.65
CA SER A 150 -0.66 5.60 -17.91
C SER A 150 -1.03 6.92 -18.62
N GLN A 151 -1.45 7.93 -17.87
CA GLN A 151 -1.75 9.26 -18.42
C GLN A 151 -0.46 9.97 -18.91
N GLN A 152 0.66 9.83 -18.19
CA GLN A 152 1.94 10.41 -18.60
C GLN A 152 2.46 9.80 -19.91
N GLU A 153 2.34 8.48 -20.05
CA GLU A 153 2.75 7.75 -21.26
C GLU A 153 1.87 8.14 -22.46
N GLU A 154 0.56 8.31 -22.26
CA GLU A 154 -0.35 8.80 -23.30
C GLU A 154 0.04 10.22 -23.76
N GLN A 155 0.34 11.12 -22.83
CA GLN A 155 0.84 12.47 -23.15
C GLN A 155 2.17 12.44 -23.93
N TYR A 156 3.07 11.54 -23.55
CA TYR A 156 4.34 11.34 -24.27
C TYR A 156 4.11 10.84 -25.70
N LYS A 157 3.22 9.84 -25.87
CA LYS A 157 2.80 9.32 -27.19
C LYS A 157 2.25 10.44 -28.07
N GLU A 158 1.33 11.24 -27.56
CA GLU A 158 0.75 12.37 -28.30
C GLU A 158 1.79 13.43 -28.68
N THR A 159 2.74 13.71 -27.80
CA THR A 159 3.85 14.63 -28.11
C THR A 159 4.74 14.08 -29.23
N CYS A 160 5.06 12.78 -29.20
CA CYS A 160 5.80 12.13 -30.29
C CYS A 160 5.04 12.19 -31.62
N LYS A 161 3.72 11.98 -31.62
CA LYS A 161 2.89 12.14 -32.83
C LYS A 161 2.97 13.55 -33.41
N ILE A 162 2.92 14.59 -32.57
CA ILE A 162 3.05 15.99 -33.01
C ILE A 162 4.44 16.23 -33.64
N LEU A 163 5.51 15.68 -33.06
CA LEU A 163 6.85 15.80 -33.63
C LEU A 163 6.96 15.11 -35.00
N ILE A 164 6.41 13.90 -35.12
CA ILE A 164 6.34 13.16 -36.38
C ILE A 164 5.58 13.96 -37.44
N LYS A 165 4.39 14.52 -37.12
CA LYS A 165 3.63 15.42 -38.00
C LYS A 165 4.50 16.56 -38.52
N ARG A 166 5.23 17.20 -37.61
CA ARG A 166 6.08 18.35 -37.94
C ARG A 166 7.25 17.96 -38.84
N GLN A 167 7.93 16.86 -38.55
CA GLN A 167 9.03 16.34 -39.36
C GLN A 167 8.54 15.92 -40.75
N MET A 168 7.41 15.22 -40.83
CA MET A 168 6.81 14.81 -42.10
C MET A 168 6.44 15.97 -43.02
N ARG A 169 5.99 17.11 -42.48
CA ARG A 169 5.73 18.33 -43.27
C ARG A 169 6.99 18.88 -43.96
N ILE A 170 8.19 18.56 -43.47
CA ILE A 170 9.46 18.93 -44.12
C ILE A 170 9.74 18.04 -45.34
N VAL A 171 9.35 16.76 -45.26
CA VAL A 171 9.56 15.78 -46.32
C VAL A 171 8.55 15.98 -47.45
N ASP A 172 7.28 16.18 -47.09
CA ASP A 172 6.19 16.51 -48.01
C ASP A 172 5.38 17.70 -47.50
N SER A 173 5.65 18.86 -48.09
CA SER A 173 4.96 20.11 -47.75
C SER A 173 3.53 20.20 -48.31
N LYS A 174 3.14 19.29 -49.23
CA LYS A 174 1.83 19.28 -49.89
C LYS A 174 0.91 18.19 -49.37
N ALA A 175 1.44 17.17 -48.70
CA ALA A 175 0.64 16.19 -47.98
C ALA A 175 -0.10 16.86 -46.82
N HIS A 176 -1.43 16.86 -46.88
CA HIS A 176 -2.25 17.00 -45.69
C HIS A 176 -2.12 15.71 -44.87
N LEU A 177 -1.15 15.66 -43.96
CA LEU A 177 -1.07 14.58 -42.99
C LEU A 177 -2.24 14.72 -42.00
N SER A 178 -3.30 13.94 -42.23
CA SER A 178 -4.36 13.74 -41.25
C SER A 178 -3.84 12.90 -40.08
N ASP A 179 -4.46 13.08 -38.93
CA ASP A 179 -4.19 12.30 -37.72
C ASP A 179 -4.42 10.80 -37.96
N GLU A 180 -5.46 10.44 -38.73
CA GLU A 180 -5.74 9.05 -39.09
C GLU A 180 -4.61 8.41 -39.89
N LYS A 181 -3.98 9.17 -40.80
CA LYS A 181 -2.90 8.65 -41.65
C LYS A 181 -1.64 8.38 -40.83
N ILE A 182 -1.43 9.16 -39.76
CA ILE A 182 -0.31 8.95 -38.86
C ILE A 182 -0.55 7.76 -37.95
N GLU A 183 -1.78 7.60 -37.44
CA GLU A 183 -2.14 6.40 -36.69
C GLU A 183 -1.97 5.15 -37.56
N GLU A 184 -2.42 5.19 -38.83
CA GLU A 184 -2.22 4.10 -39.79
C GLU A 184 -0.73 3.75 -39.98
N MET A 185 0.18 4.73 -40.01
CA MET A 185 1.63 4.47 -40.08
C MET A 185 2.18 3.86 -38.79
N LEU A 186 1.66 4.26 -37.63
CA LEU A 186 2.03 3.65 -36.35
C LEU A 186 1.55 2.18 -36.31
N GLU A 187 0.32 1.92 -36.75
CA GLU A 187 -0.32 0.60 -36.75
C GLU A 187 0.30 -0.38 -37.76
N LEU A 188 0.47 0.05 -39.02
CA LEU A 188 1.05 -0.77 -40.10
C LEU A 188 2.55 -1.01 -39.92
N ASN A 189 3.17 -0.29 -38.98
CA ASN A 189 4.58 -0.40 -38.66
C ASN A 189 5.51 -0.10 -39.86
N GLU A 190 5.02 0.69 -40.84
CA GLU A 190 5.69 0.93 -42.11
C GLU A 190 5.66 2.43 -42.48
N VAL A 191 6.84 3.04 -42.64
CA VAL A 191 6.99 4.46 -43.02
C VAL A 191 6.77 4.66 -44.53
N SER A 192 6.81 3.58 -45.31
CA SER A 192 6.69 3.60 -46.78
C SER A 192 5.37 4.19 -47.27
N VAL A 193 4.33 4.07 -46.45
CA VAL A 193 2.98 4.60 -46.67
C VAL A 193 2.97 6.12 -46.91
N PHE A 194 4.01 6.83 -46.44
CA PHE A 194 4.19 8.27 -46.65
C PHE A 194 5.29 8.63 -47.65
N THR A 195 6.22 7.71 -47.95
CA THR A 195 7.34 7.98 -48.84
C THR A 195 7.13 7.49 -50.27
N GLN A 196 6.06 6.72 -50.54
CA GLN A 196 5.77 6.17 -51.87
C GLN A 196 5.69 7.23 -52.98
N ASP A 197 5.16 8.42 -52.67
CA ASP A 197 5.04 9.53 -53.63
C ASP A 197 6.17 10.58 -53.51
N VAL A 198 7.04 10.45 -52.51
CA VAL A 198 8.11 11.43 -52.25
C VAL A 198 9.43 10.92 -52.79
N LEU A 199 9.88 11.53 -53.90
CA LEU A 199 11.25 11.39 -54.38
C LEU A 199 12.24 11.88 -53.31
N ILE A 200 12.90 10.95 -52.62
CA ILE A 200 13.96 11.22 -51.62
C ILE A 200 15.22 11.68 -52.37
N GLN A 201 15.22 12.93 -52.84
CA GLN A 201 16.29 13.49 -53.66
C GLN A 201 17.36 14.24 -52.86
N THR A 202 17.10 14.54 -51.58
CA THR A 202 17.99 15.34 -50.73
C THR A 202 18.38 14.62 -49.45
N SER A 203 19.65 14.80 -49.05
CA SER A 203 20.19 14.28 -47.77
C SER A 203 19.37 14.75 -46.56
N GLN A 204 18.85 15.98 -46.62
CA GLN A 204 17.96 16.53 -45.60
C GLN A 204 16.67 15.72 -45.45
N LYS A 205 16.00 15.36 -46.55
CA LYS A 205 14.78 14.54 -46.48
C LYS A 205 15.06 13.15 -45.91
N LYS A 206 16.19 12.54 -46.30
CA LYS A 206 16.61 11.25 -45.76
C LYS A 206 16.82 11.32 -44.24
N GLN A 207 17.54 12.32 -43.75
CA GLN A 207 17.74 12.50 -42.31
C GLN A 207 16.41 12.67 -41.55
N VAL A 208 15.46 13.43 -42.10
CA VAL A 208 14.15 13.61 -41.47
C VAL A 208 13.35 12.30 -41.43
N LEU A 209 13.46 11.46 -42.47
CA LEU A 209 12.85 10.13 -42.46
C LEU A 209 13.47 9.22 -41.39
N ASP A 210 14.80 9.23 -41.26
CA ASP A 210 15.51 8.46 -40.22
C ASP A 210 15.06 8.92 -38.81
N GLU A 211 14.86 10.22 -38.61
CA GLU A 211 14.35 10.76 -37.34
C GLU A 211 12.91 10.32 -37.05
N VAL A 212 12.03 10.28 -38.06
CA VAL A 212 10.65 9.80 -37.88
C VAL A 212 10.63 8.31 -37.57
N GLU A 213 11.44 7.51 -38.26
CA GLU A 213 11.53 6.08 -37.97
C GLU A 213 12.05 5.81 -36.54
N ALA A 214 13.03 6.59 -36.09
CA ALA A 214 13.52 6.50 -34.72
C ALA A 214 12.43 6.85 -33.69
N ARG A 215 11.64 7.92 -33.91
CA ARG A 215 10.51 8.29 -33.03
C ARG A 215 9.38 7.27 -33.04
N ARG A 216 9.09 6.68 -34.20
CA ARG A 216 8.11 5.60 -34.35
C ARG A 216 8.52 4.37 -33.53
N THR A 217 9.79 4.01 -33.59
CA THR A 217 10.34 2.90 -32.79
C THR A 217 10.23 3.21 -31.30
N GLU A 218 10.49 4.45 -30.88
CA GLU A 218 10.29 4.88 -29.48
C GLU A 218 8.82 4.73 -29.03
N ILE A 219 7.84 5.15 -29.84
CA ILE A 219 6.41 4.96 -29.53
C ILE A 219 6.07 3.48 -29.39
N ARG A 220 6.63 2.61 -30.24
CA ARG A 220 6.38 1.17 -30.16
C ARG A 220 6.93 0.56 -28.88
N GLU A 221 8.16 0.92 -28.50
CA GLU A 221 8.77 0.47 -27.25
C GLU A 221 7.97 0.96 -26.04
N LEU A 222 7.51 2.22 -26.07
CA LEU A 222 6.62 2.80 -25.07
C LEU A 222 5.34 1.96 -24.89
N GLU A 223 4.61 1.70 -25.98
CA GLU A 223 3.37 0.92 -25.94
C GLU A 223 3.58 -0.50 -25.39
N GLN A 224 4.70 -1.14 -25.76
CA GLN A 224 5.05 -2.46 -25.23
C GLN A 224 5.33 -2.39 -23.72
N ASN A 225 6.11 -1.42 -23.26
CA ASN A 225 6.47 -1.27 -21.84
C ASN A 225 5.25 -0.90 -20.99
N LEU A 226 4.40 0.02 -21.47
CA LEU A 226 3.15 0.39 -20.82
C LEU A 226 2.23 -0.82 -20.73
N LYS A 227 2.08 -1.59 -21.81
CA LYS A 227 1.26 -2.81 -21.81
C LYS A 227 1.77 -3.83 -20.79
N GLU A 228 3.07 -4.11 -20.78
CA GLU A 228 3.65 -5.05 -19.80
C GLU A 228 3.43 -4.61 -18.35
N LEU A 229 3.63 -3.32 -18.07
CA LEU A 229 3.42 -2.79 -16.72
C LEU A 229 1.93 -2.81 -16.34
N HIS A 230 1.04 -2.44 -17.28
CA HIS A 230 -0.40 -2.46 -17.09
C HIS A 230 -0.90 -3.89 -16.84
N ASP A 231 -0.48 -4.87 -17.65
CA ASP A 231 -0.86 -6.28 -17.50
C ASP A 231 -0.42 -6.83 -16.13
N MET A 232 0.79 -6.48 -15.65
CA MET A 232 1.25 -6.88 -14.30
C MET A 232 0.36 -6.35 -13.17
N PHE A 233 -0.18 -5.13 -13.32
CA PHE A 233 -1.02 -4.51 -12.29
C PHE A 233 -2.50 -4.82 -12.44
N HIS A 234 -3.01 -5.01 -13.66
CA HIS A 234 -4.43 -5.19 -13.93
C HIS A 234 -5.00 -6.43 -13.22
N ASP A 235 -4.38 -7.59 -13.46
CA ASP A 235 -4.82 -8.86 -12.86
C ASP A 235 -4.69 -8.85 -11.33
N PHE A 236 -3.68 -8.15 -10.84
CA PHE A 236 -3.41 -8.01 -9.42
C PHE A 236 -4.41 -7.08 -8.72
N MET A 237 -4.71 -5.94 -9.32
CA MET A 237 -5.67 -4.97 -8.82
C MET A 237 -7.09 -5.53 -8.85
N LEU A 238 -7.46 -6.27 -9.90
CA LEU A 238 -8.74 -6.95 -9.94
C LEU A 238 -8.88 -7.99 -8.83
N LEU A 239 -7.80 -8.68 -8.45
CA LEU A 239 -7.83 -9.64 -7.35
C LEU A 239 -7.96 -8.95 -5.98
N ILE A 240 -7.25 -7.84 -5.76
CA ILE A 240 -7.20 -7.20 -4.43
C ILE A 240 -8.34 -6.21 -4.22
N LEU A 241 -8.75 -5.47 -5.26
CA LEU A 241 -9.79 -4.44 -5.15
C LEU A 241 -11.21 -5.02 -5.23
N ASN A 242 -11.41 -6.21 -5.80
CA ASN A 242 -12.73 -6.85 -5.88
C ASN A 242 -13.06 -7.75 -4.68
N GLU A 243 -12.13 -7.97 -3.76
CA GLU A 243 -12.51 -8.51 -2.47
C GLU A 243 -13.28 -7.43 -1.71
N PRO A 244 -14.49 -7.74 -1.18
CA PRO A 244 -15.28 -6.78 -0.43
C PRO A 244 -14.59 -6.52 0.92
N GLN A 245 -13.49 -5.77 0.89
CA GLN A 245 -13.05 -5.00 2.03
C GLN A 245 -14.10 -3.90 2.17
N GLY A 246 -15.18 -4.20 2.89
CA GLY A 246 -16.29 -3.29 3.08
C GLY A 246 -15.81 -1.88 3.44
N ASP A 247 -16.60 -0.87 3.10
CA ASP A 247 -16.39 0.58 3.22
C ASP A 247 -15.99 1.12 4.62
N LEU A 248 -15.48 0.27 5.51
CA LEU A 248 -15.11 0.53 6.89
C LEU A 248 -13.60 0.53 7.14
N ALA A 249 -12.76 0.57 6.10
CA ALA A 249 -11.32 0.72 6.28
C ALA A 249 -10.92 2.14 6.74
N ASP A 250 -11.73 3.17 6.44
CA ASP A 250 -11.43 4.58 6.74
C ASP A 250 -12.20 5.17 7.93
N ASN A 251 -13.15 4.42 8.51
CA ASN A 251 -13.86 4.91 9.70
C ASN A 251 -13.03 4.62 10.95
N ILE A 252 -12.14 5.55 11.31
CA ILE A 252 -11.48 5.59 12.62
C ILE A 252 -12.53 5.39 13.73
N GLU A 253 -13.69 6.03 13.61
CA GLU A 253 -14.82 5.90 14.53
C GLU A 253 -15.32 4.45 14.63
N TYR A 254 -15.50 3.75 13.51
CA TYR A 254 -15.92 2.34 13.52
C TYR A 254 -14.86 1.40 14.12
N ASN A 255 -13.59 1.65 13.80
CA ASN A 255 -12.48 0.86 14.34
C ASN A 255 -12.30 1.08 15.85
N VAL A 256 -12.54 2.31 16.33
CA VAL A 256 -12.59 2.65 17.76
C VAL A 256 -13.81 2.02 18.44
N ASP A 257 -14.97 2.04 17.80
CA ASP A 257 -16.21 1.46 18.33
C ASP A 257 -16.12 -0.07 18.47
N LYS A 258 -15.50 -0.75 17.49
CA LYS A 258 -15.17 -2.18 17.60
C LYS A 258 -14.14 -2.49 18.68
N ALA A 259 -13.15 -1.62 18.88
CA ALA A 259 -12.19 -1.78 19.97
C ALA A 259 -12.87 -1.63 21.34
N ALA A 260 -13.80 -0.68 21.48
CA ALA A 260 -14.61 -0.51 22.69
C ALA A 260 -15.44 -1.76 23.00
N ALA A 261 -16.06 -2.37 21.98
CA ALA A 261 -16.82 -3.62 22.11
C ALA A 261 -15.96 -4.84 22.54
N TYR A 262 -14.64 -4.82 22.28
CA TYR A 262 -13.71 -5.90 22.71
C TYR A 262 -13.27 -5.74 24.17
N VAL A 263 -13.18 -4.50 24.66
CA VAL A 263 -12.79 -4.19 26.06
C VAL A 263 -13.98 -4.34 27.03
N GLU A 264 -15.21 -4.23 26.54
CA GLU A 264 -16.43 -4.30 27.34
C GLU A 264 -16.63 -5.64 28.09
N PRO A 265 -16.44 -6.83 27.47
CA PRO A 265 -16.53 -8.11 28.18
C PRO A 265 -15.43 -8.27 29.24
N GLY A 266 -14.21 -7.81 28.96
CA GLY A 266 -13.08 -7.86 29.90
C GLY A 266 -13.31 -6.97 31.13
N THR A 267 -13.78 -5.75 30.92
CA THR A 267 -14.17 -4.84 32.01
C THR A 267 -15.34 -5.40 32.82
N GLN A 268 -16.35 -6.00 32.18
CA GLN A 268 -17.44 -6.68 32.88
C GLN A 268 -16.95 -7.88 33.72
N ALA A 269 -15.99 -8.67 33.22
CA ALA A 269 -15.39 -9.79 33.95
C ALA A 269 -14.57 -9.31 35.18
N ILE A 270 -13.82 -8.21 35.05
CA ILE A 270 -13.09 -7.58 36.16
C ILE A 270 -14.07 -7.06 37.22
N VAL A 271 -15.17 -6.43 36.80
CA VAL A 271 -16.21 -5.95 37.73
C VAL A 271 -16.92 -7.12 38.42
N ALA A 272 -17.20 -8.21 37.70
CA ALA A 272 -17.83 -9.40 38.27
C ALA A 272 -16.93 -10.08 39.30
N THR A 273 -15.64 -10.27 39.00
CA THR A 273 -14.64 -10.83 39.93
C THR A 273 -14.43 -9.94 41.15
N ALA A 274 -14.35 -8.62 40.98
CA ALA A 274 -14.30 -7.65 42.09
C ALA A 274 -15.54 -7.71 43.00
N ARG A 275 -16.73 -7.95 42.42
CA ARG A 275 -17.97 -8.15 43.20
C ARG A 275 -17.97 -9.48 43.95
N MET A 276 -17.42 -10.54 43.37
CA MET A 276 -17.30 -11.86 44.02
C MET A 276 -16.35 -11.81 45.21
N THR A 277 -15.14 -11.26 45.03
CA THR A 277 -14.16 -11.11 46.12
C THR A 277 -14.68 -10.20 47.25
N ARG A 278 -15.43 -9.14 46.92
CA ARG A 278 -16.11 -8.31 47.93
C ARG A 278 -17.12 -9.12 48.76
N LYS A 279 -17.90 -10.00 48.13
CA LYS A 279 -18.85 -10.88 48.83
C LYS A 279 -18.12 -11.87 49.73
N GLU A 280 -17.05 -12.50 49.26
CA GLU A 280 -16.24 -13.43 50.06
C GLU A 280 -15.61 -12.76 51.27
N ASN A 281 -15.04 -11.56 51.10
CA ASN A 281 -14.45 -10.79 52.19
C ASN A 281 -15.50 -10.34 53.22
N THR A 282 -16.72 -10.01 52.78
CA THR A 282 -17.82 -9.75 53.74
C THR A 282 -18.25 -11.01 54.50
N ARG A 283 -18.27 -12.18 53.85
CA ARG A 283 -18.56 -13.46 54.52
C ARG A 283 -17.48 -13.82 55.53
N LEU A 284 -16.20 -13.66 55.17
CA LEU A 284 -15.08 -13.86 56.09
C LEU A 284 -15.17 -12.94 57.30
N ARG A 285 -15.55 -11.66 57.12
CA ARG A 285 -15.78 -10.74 58.24
C ARG A 285 -16.86 -11.25 59.20
N TRP A 286 -17.97 -11.77 58.68
CA TRP A 286 -19.03 -12.34 59.52
C TRP A 286 -18.57 -13.60 60.28
N VAL A 287 -17.81 -14.48 59.62
CA VAL A 287 -17.25 -15.68 60.27
C VAL A 287 -16.23 -15.32 61.34
N ILE A 288 -15.34 -14.36 61.07
CA ILE A 288 -14.36 -13.88 62.06
C ILE A 288 -15.08 -13.23 63.24
N CYS A 289 -16.10 -12.40 63.00
CA CYS A 289 -16.92 -11.85 64.08
C CYS A 289 -17.60 -12.94 64.92
N TYR A 290 -18.02 -14.05 64.31
CA TYR A 290 -18.63 -15.19 65.02
C TYR A 290 -17.61 -16.02 65.83
N VAL A 291 -16.37 -16.14 65.35
CA VAL A 291 -15.31 -16.90 66.02
C VAL A 291 -14.63 -16.12 67.16
N VAL A 292 -14.69 -14.77 67.10
CA VAL A 292 -14.08 -13.88 68.11
C VAL A 292 -15.08 -13.44 69.20
N LEU A 293 -16.38 -13.64 68.99
CA LEU A 293 -17.45 -13.50 70.00
C LEU A 293 -17.50 -14.72 70.92
#